data_AF-A0A8R1TPD1-F1
#
_entry.id   AF-A0A8R1TPD1-F1
#
_cell.length_a   1.000
_cell.length_b   1.000
_cell.length_c   1.000
_cell.angle_alpha   90.00
_cell.angle_beta   90.00
_cell.angle_gamma   90.00
#
_symmetry.space_group_name_H-M   'P 1'
#
loop_
_entity.id
_entity.type
_entity.pdbx_description
1 polymer ?
#
loop_
_entity_poly.entity_id
_entity_poly.type
_entity_poly.pdbx_seq_one_letter_code
_entity_poly.pdbx_strand_id
1 'polypeptide(L)'
;MIETFQMTGLSISRASQLLRSHHISDYDTIRREFQIFARLCTNHRRPKANIDVEITDDGLPKDYRLQVFKVSSRRLDSIVSKATGKGRGQAEKLILTGKVQINEDDIPKKAAYYVQENDIIDIWKQPVEGNIKFAEVHRIEIINYTLTEQGYDINLKSWKNFYVQNWRDKT
;
A
#
# COMPACT_ATOMS: atom_id res chain seq x y z
N MET A 1 35.85 22.17 -15.40
CA MET A 1 34.92 22.83 -14.46
C MET A 1 34.05 21.74 -13.87
N ILE A 2 34.27 21.40 -12.60
CA ILE A 2 33.52 20.36 -11.89
C ILE A 2 32.55 21.11 -10.97
N GLU A 3 31.27 21.14 -11.34
CA GLU A 3 30.22 21.69 -10.48
C GLU A 3 29.88 20.68 -9.38
N THR A 4 30.30 21.01 -8.17
CA THR A 4 29.90 20.38 -6.92
C THR A 4 28.43 20.71 -6.62
N PHE A 5 27.54 19.74 -6.81
CA PHE A 5 26.17 19.81 -6.28
C PHE A 5 26.19 19.50 -4.79
N GLN A 6 26.03 20.55 -3.97
CA GLN A 6 25.64 20.41 -2.57
C GLN A 6 24.12 20.19 -2.50
N MET A 7 23.69 19.05 -1.98
CA MET A 7 22.31 18.88 -1.51
C MET A 7 22.34 18.61 0.00
N THR A 8 21.81 19.59 0.70
CA THR A 8 21.64 19.70 2.14
C THR A 8 20.63 18.68 2.68
N GLY A 9 21.07 17.93 3.69
CA GLY A 9 20.37 17.78 4.97
C GLY A 9 18.95 17.22 4.99
N LEU A 10 18.86 15.90 5.19
CA LEU A 10 17.98 15.23 6.18
C LEU A 10 16.60 15.85 6.43
N SER A 11 15.61 15.47 5.62
CA SER A 11 14.22 15.45 6.07
C SER A 11 13.99 14.18 6.88
N ILE A 12 14.02 14.31 8.21
CA ILE A 12 13.58 13.25 9.11
C ILE A 12 12.06 13.17 8.97
N SER A 13 11.59 12.18 8.22
CA SER A 13 10.16 11.89 8.07
C SER A 13 9.53 11.62 9.44
N ARG A 14 8.45 12.36 9.74
CA ARG A 14 7.60 12.16 10.92
C ARG A 14 7.05 10.74 11.04
N ALA A 15 7.15 9.92 9.99
CA ALA A 15 6.79 8.50 10.01
C ALA A 15 7.58 7.68 11.04
N SER A 16 8.79 8.10 11.43
CA SER A 16 9.64 7.36 12.37
C SER A 16 9.17 7.41 13.83
N GLN A 17 8.21 8.28 14.21
CA GLN A 17 7.71 8.36 15.59
C GLN A 17 6.43 7.54 15.86
N LEU A 18 5.78 6.97 14.84
CA LEU A 18 4.52 6.21 15.03
C LEU A 18 4.68 4.68 14.97
N LEU A 19 5.86 4.16 14.61
CA LEU A 19 6.06 2.73 14.35
C LEU A 19 6.29 1.82 15.59
N ARG A 20 5.95 2.26 16.82
CA ARG A 20 6.09 1.40 18.03
C ARG A 20 4.79 0.90 18.65
N SER A 21 3.61 1.18 18.11
CA SER A 21 2.33 0.79 18.74
C SER A 21 1.50 -0.27 18.01
N HIS A 22 1.84 -0.68 16.78
CA HIS A 22 0.86 -1.37 15.91
C HIS A 22 0.76 -2.90 16.06
N HIS A 23 1.62 -3.58 16.83
CA HIS A 23 1.56 -5.05 16.88
C HIS A 23 0.38 -5.61 17.72
N ILE A 24 -0.28 -4.80 18.55
CA ILE A 24 -1.41 -5.24 19.40
C ILE A 24 -2.78 -4.99 18.72
N SER A 25 -2.82 -4.10 17.72
CA SER A 25 -4.07 -3.65 17.08
C SER A 25 -4.76 -4.71 16.20
N ASP A 26 -4.02 -5.70 15.71
CA ASP A 26 -4.50 -6.55 14.62
C ASP A 26 -5.58 -7.54 15.09
N TYR A 27 -5.48 -8.05 16.34
CA TYR A 27 -6.44 -9.01 16.86
C TYR A 27 -7.82 -8.39 17.11
N ASP A 28 -7.87 -7.20 17.70
CA ASP A 28 -9.12 -6.47 17.92
C ASP A 28 -9.78 -6.02 16.61
N THR A 29 -8.96 -5.66 15.62
CA THR A 29 -9.43 -5.35 14.26
C THR A 29 -10.08 -6.57 13.62
N ILE A 30 -9.40 -7.73 13.64
CA ILE A 30 -9.94 -9.00 13.14
C ILE A 30 -11.23 -9.38 13.88
N ARG A 31 -11.29 -9.19 15.20
CA ARG A 31 -12.49 -9.48 16.00
C ARG A 31 -13.67 -8.58 15.65
N ARG A 32 -13.44 -7.28 15.49
CA ARG A 32 -14.46 -6.32 15.03
C ARG A 32 -14.95 -6.68 13.63
N GLU A 33 -14.04 -7.01 12.73
CA GLU A 33 -14.37 -7.43 11.36
C GLU A 33 -15.26 -8.68 11.38
N PHE A 34 -14.94 -9.69 12.19
CA PHE A 34 -15.80 -10.87 12.35
C PHE A 34 -17.22 -10.52 12.81
N GLN A 35 -17.38 -9.61 13.77
CA GLN A 35 -18.69 -9.17 14.24
C GLN A 35 -19.46 -8.38 13.17
N ILE A 36 -18.77 -7.51 12.43
CA ILE A 36 -19.36 -6.73 11.33
C ILE A 36 -19.81 -7.68 10.22
N PHE A 37 -18.98 -8.64 9.83
CA PHE A 37 -19.30 -9.62 8.80
C PHE A 37 -20.55 -10.44 9.15
N ALA A 38 -20.63 -10.93 10.40
CA ALA A 38 -21.80 -11.66 10.88
C ALA A 38 -23.08 -10.82 10.77
N ARG A 39 -23.03 -9.52 11.09
CA ARG A 39 -24.17 -8.59 10.97
C ARG A 39 -24.53 -8.29 9.51
N LEU A 40 -23.54 -8.19 8.63
CA LEU A 40 -23.78 -7.97 7.20
C LEU A 40 -24.51 -9.18 6.60
N CYS A 41 -24.08 -10.40 6.89
CA CYS A 41 -24.72 -11.61 6.39
C CYS A 41 -26.21 -11.72 6.81
N THR A 42 -26.62 -11.09 7.91
CA THR A 42 -28.03 -11.06 8.34
C THR A 42 -28.88 -10.02 7.59
N ASN A 43 -28.25 -8.96 7.07
CA ASN A 43 -28.92 -7.83 6.45
C ASN A 43 -28.54 -7.77 4.96
N HIS A 44 -29.37 -8.33 4.08
CA HIS A 44 -29.17 -8.46 2.62
C HIS A 44 -29.15 -7.10 1.86
N ARG A 45 -28.52 -6.05 2.40
CA ARG A 45 -28.41 -4.73 1.77
C ARG A 45 -26.95 -4.29 1.75
N ARG A 46 -26.42 -4.23 0.54
CA ARG A 46 -25.10 -3.70 0.22
C ARG A 46 -25.01 -2.21 0.62
N PRO A 47 -24.10 -1.80 1.52
CA PRO A 47 -23.76 -0.39 1.67
C PRO A 47 -23.12 0.07 0.36
N LYS A 48 -23.60 1.18 -0.20
CA LYS A 48 -22.98 1.81 -1.37
C LYS A 48 -21.66 2.39 -0.87
N ALA A 49 -20.53 1.93 -1.42
CA ALA A 49 -19.22 2.50 -1.11
C ALA A 49 -19.19 3.96 -1.59
N ASN A 50 -19.42 4.89 -0.66
CA ASN A 50 -19.23 6.31 -0.91
C ASN A 50 -17.73 6.58 -0.84
N ILE A 51 -17.15 6.98 -1.97
CA ILE A 51 -15.79 7.52 -2.06
C ILE A 51 -15.81 9.01 -1.65
N ASP A 52 -16.77 9.43 -0.83
CA ASP A 52 -16.80 10.76 -0.21
C ASP A 52 -15.90 10.76 1.03
N VAL A 53 -14.71 10.17 0.93
CA VAL A 53 -13.67 10.41 1.92
C VAL A 53 -13.18 11.81 1.65
N GLU A 54 -13.34 12.73 2.61
CA GLU A 54 -12.71 14.05 2.59
C GLU A 54 -11.18 13.85 2.57
N ILE A 55 -10.62 13.69 1.37
CA ILE A 55 -9.18 13.66 1.18
C ILE A 55 -8.73 15.12 1.28
N THR A 56 -7.95 15.42 2.31
CA THR A 56 -7.37 16.74 2.53
C THR A 56 -6.59 17.16 1.28
N ASP A 57 -7.02 18.24 0.64
CA ASP A 57 -6.40 18.78 -0.56
C ASP A 57 -5.11 19.53 -0.18
N ASP A 58 -3.97 19.01 -0.59
CA ASP A 58 -2.65 19.55 -0.31
C ASP A 58 -2.23 20.65 -1.32
N GLY A 59 -3.11 20.96 -2.28
CA GLY A 59 -2.84 21.95 -3.33
C GLY A 59 -1.80 21.50 -4.35
N LEU A 60 -1.32 20.25 -4.27
CA LEU A 60 -0.45 19.65 -5.27
C LEU A 60 -1.29 19.07 -6.43
N PRO A 61 -0.76 19.06 -7.66
CA PRO A 61 -1.45 18.41 -8.77
C PRO A 61 -1.72 16.94 -8.45
N LYS A 62 -2.99 16.51 -8.56
CA LYS A 62 -3.39 15.11 -8.38
C LYS A 62 -2.79 14.24 -9.48
N ASP A 63 -1.66 13.62 -9.19
CA ASP A 63 -0.95 12.67 -10.05
C ASP A 63 -1.33 11.21 -9.75
N TYR A 64 -2.09 10.97 -8.68
CA TYR A 64 -2.67 9.67 -8.36
C TYR A 64 -4.03 9.41 -9.00
N ARG A 65 -4.35 8.12 -9.13
CA ARG A 65 -5.70 7.64 -9.41
C ARG A 65 -6.34 7.07 -8.15
N LEU A 66 -7.56 7.52 -7.85
CA LEU A 66 -8.39 6.88 -6.83
C LEU A 66 -8.99 5.59 -7.40
N GLN A 67 -8.84 4.49 -6.66
CA GLN A 67 -9.34 3.18 -7.06
C GLN A 67 -9.97 2.46 -5.88
N VAL A 68 -10.89 1.54 -6.19
CA VAL A 68 -11.49 0.63 -5.20
C VAL A 68 -11.15 -0.81 -5.58
N PHE A 69 -10.38 -1.49 -4.75
CA PHE A 69 -10.08 -2.91 -4.92
C PHE A 69 -11.07 -3.76 -4.16
N LYS A 70 -11.84 -4.54 -4.90
CA LYS A 70 -12.72 -5.58 -4.34
C LYS A 70 -11.91 -6.86 -4.17
N VAL A 71 -11.63 -7.23 -2.92
CA VAL A 71 -10.80 -8.38 -2.56
C VAL A 71 -11.45 -9.20 -1.45
N SER A 72 -11.23 -10.52 -1.42
CA SER A 72 -11.80 -11.37 -0.37
C SER A 72 -11.16 -11.18 1.01
N SER A 73 -9.97 -10.59 1.07
CA SER A 73 -9.21 -10.38 2.31
C SER A 73 -8.23 -9.21 2.18
N ARG A 74 -7.80 -8.64 3.30
CA ARG A 74 -6.75 -7.62 3.39
C ARG A 74 -5.33 -8.16 3.21
N ARG A 75 -5.15 -9.39 2.72
CA ARG A 75 -3.81 -9.95 2.50
C ARG A 75 -3.06 -9.16 1.43
N LEU A 76 -1.78 -8.91 1.67
CA LEU A 76 -0.89 -8.18 0.77
C LEU A 76 -0.87 -8.78 -0.64
N ASP A 77 -0.77 -10.10 -0.76
CA ASP A 77 -0.78 -10.80 -2.05
C ASP A 77 -2.04 -10.52 -2.90
N SER A 78 -3.20 -10.37 -2.25
CA SER A 78 -4.48 -10.10 -2.89
C SER A 78 -4.52 -8.68 -3.44
N ILE A 79 -3.97 -7.72 -2.69
CA ILE A 79 -3.87 -6.32 -3.09
C ILE A 79 -2.82 -6.14 -4.20
N VAL A 80 -1.63 -6.75 -4.06
CA VAL A 80 -0.57 -6.72 -5.07
C VAL A 80 -1.03 -7.39 -6.37
N SER A 81 -1.79 -8.49 -6.30
CA SER A 81 -2.38 -9.15 -7.47
C SER A 81 -3.33 -8.21 -8.22
N LYS A 82 -4.20 -7.49 -7.51
CA LYS A 82 -5.11 -6.51 -8.11
C LYS A 82 -4.37 -5.31 -8.70
N ALA A 83 -3.37 -4.79 -8.00
CA ALA A 83 -2.60 -3.65 -8.46
C ALA A 83 -1.82 -3.94 -9.75
N THR A 84 -1.15 -5.08 -9.78
CA THR A 84 -0.29 -5.45 -10.92
C THR A 84 -1.07 -6.09 -12.07
N GLY A 85 -2.33 -6.47 -11.84
CA GLY A 85 -3.13 -7.28 -12.77
C GLY A 85 -2.58 -8.70 -12.96
N LYS A 86 -1.62 -9.13 -12.13
CA LYS A 86 -1.00 -10.47 -12.20
C LYS A 86 -1.75 -11.45 -11.31
N GLY A 87 -1.71 -12.74 -11.65
CA GLY A 87 -2.28 -13.80 -10.81
C GLY A 87 -1.60 -13.87 -9.42
N ARG A 88 -2.31 -14.39 -8.42
CA ARG A 88 -1.81 -14.40 -7.03
C ARG A 88 -0.44 -15.06 -6.85
N GLY A 89 -0.15 -16.16 -7.55
CA GLY A 89 1.17 -16.81 -7.45
C GLY A 89 2.33 -15.93 -7.93
N GLN A 90 2.09 -15.07 -8.94
CA GLN A 90 3.07 -14.08 -9.37
C GLN A 90 3.19 -12.93 -8.37
N ALA A 91 2.08 -12.50 -7.77
CA ALA A 91 2.09 -11.48 -6.71
C ALA A 91 2.89 -11.97 -5.48
N GLU A 92 2.66 -13.21 -5.06
CA GLU A 92 3.43 -13.85 -3.99
C GLU A 92 4.92 -13.95 -4.34
N LYS A 93 5.27 -14.32 -5.58
CA LYS A 93 6.66 -14.30 -6.04
C LYS A 93 7.29 -12.90 -5.93
N LEU A 94 6.56 -11.83 -6.27
CA LEU A 94 7.09 -10.47 -6.13
C LEU A 94 7.39 -10.14 -4.66
N ILE A 95 6.49 -10.50 -3.76
CA ILE A 95 6.66 -10.30 -2.31
C ILE A 95 7.89 -11.08 -1.81
N LEU A 96 7.95 -12.38 -2.08
CA LEU A 96 9.02 -13.25 -1.60
C LEU A 96 10.39 -12.93 -2.20
N THR A 97 10.45 -12.28 -3.37
CA THR A 97 11.71 -11.85 -4.02
C THR A 97 12.14 -10.44 -3.64
N GLY A 98 11.47 -9.81 -2.65
CA GLY A 98 11.81 -8.47 -2.17
C GLY A 98 11.51 -7.36 -3.17
N LYS A 99 10.56 -7.58 -4.11
CA LYS A 99 10.06 -6.56 -5.03
C LYS A 99 8.88 -5.76 -4.48
N VAL A 100 8.48 -6.03 -3.25
CA VAL A 100 7.44 -5.26 -2.55
C VAL A 100 8.04 -4.78 -1.24
N GLN A 101 7.82 -3.51 -0.92
CA GLN A 101 8.06 -2.94 0.41
C GLN A 101 6.78 -2.29 0.92
N ILE A 102 6.65 -2.22 2.24
CA ILE A 102 5.57 -1.56 2.96
C ILE A 102 6.20 -0.46 3.81
N ASN A 103 5.58 0.73 3.81
CA ASN A 103 5.97 1.87 4.63
C ASN A 103 7.47 2.23 4.50
N GLU A 104 7.97 2.20 3.26
CA GLU A 104 9.33 2.58 2.83
C GLU A 104 10.50 1.72 3.36
N ASP A 105 10.32 0.97 4.45
CA ASP A 105 11.41 0.21 5.08
C ASP A 105 11.08 -1.28 5.31
N ASP A 106 9.81 -1.68 5.38
CA ASP A 106 9.45 -3.05 5.70
C ASP A 106 9.38 -3.92 4.44
N ILE A 107 10.32 -4.86 4.29
CA ILE A 107 10.27 -5.88 3.24
C ILE A 107 9.53 -7.11 3.80
N PRO A 108 8.25 -7.32 3.44
CA PRO A 108 7.46 -8.41 3.98
C PRO A 108 8.08 -9.77 3.65
N LYS A 109 8.41 -10.53 4.70
CA LYS A 109 8.93 -11.91 4.57
C LYS A 109 7.85 -12.93 4.22
N LYS A 110 6.58 -12.56 4.33
CA LYS A 110 5.42 -13.42 4.08
C LYS A 110 4.39 -12.67 3.24
N ALA A 111 3.79 -13.38 2.29
CA ALA A 111 2.68 -12.88 1.48
C ALA A 111 1.39 -12.62 2.29
N ALA A 112 1.28 -13.23 3.47
CA ALA A 112 0.11 -13.16 4.35
C ALA A 112 0.14 -11.97 5.33
N TYR A 113 0.82 -10.88 5.00
CA TYR A 113 0.69 -9.61 5.74
C TYR A 113 -0.73 -9.04 5.56
N TYR A 114 -1.37 -8.60 6.64
CA TYR A 114 -2.68 -7.96 6.61
C TYR A 114 -2.52 -6.45 6.57
N VAL A 115 -2.89 -5.88 5.42
CA VAL A 115 -2.71 -4.46 5.15
C VAL A 115 -3.68 -3.63 5.98
N GLN A 116 -3.17 -2.52 6.52
CA GLN A 116 -3.87 -1.59 7.41
C GLN A 116 -4.18 -0.28 6.69
N GLU A 117 -5.02 0.55 7.30
CA GLU A 117 -5.26 1.91 6.81
C GLU A 117 -3.98 2.75 6.92
N ASN A 118 -3.75 3.62 5.95
CA ASN A 118 -2.55 4.44 5.78
C ASN A 118 -1.26 3.69 5.44
N ASP A 119 -1.32 2.37 5.20
CA ASP A 119 -0.16 1.66 4.67
C ASP A 119 0.20 2.15 3.26
N ILE A 120 1.50 2.35 3.04
CA ILE A 120 2.09 2.67 1.74
C ILE A 120 2.77 1.40 1.23
N ILE A 121 2.34 0.91 0.08
CA ILE A 121 2.89 -0.28 -0.57
C ILE A 121 3.58 0.16 -1.85
N ASP A 122 4.88 -0.11 -1.97
CA ASP A 122 5.60 0.10 -3.22
C ASP A 122 5.92 -1.24 -3.88
N ILE A 123 5.54 -1.35 -5.15
CA ILE A 123 5.81 -2.53 -5.98
C ILE A 123 6.88 -2.16 -7.00
N TRP A 124 8.07 -2.72 -6.84
CA TRP A 124 9.22 -2.49 -7.69
C TRP A 124 8.96 -2.93 -9.13
N LYS A 125 9.23 -2.03 -10.09
CA LYS A 125 9.17 -2.35 -11.53
C LYS A 125 10.54 -2.50 -12.17
N GLN A 126 11.34 -1.43 -12.12
CA GLN A 126 12.62 -1.33 -12.81
C GLN A 126 13.50 -0.23 -12.19
N PRO A 127 14.84 -0.30 -12.32
CA PRO A 127 15.70 0.85 -12.01
C PRO A 127 15.43 1.98 -13.01
N VAL A 128 15.65 3.23 -12.58
CA VAL A 128 15.55 4.39 -13.48
C VAL A 128 16.70 4.35 -14.50
N GLU A 129 16.37 4.52 -15.78
CA GLU A 129 17.37 4.57 -16.84
C GLU A 129 18.35 5.73 -16.60
N GLY A 130 19.65 5.42 -16.63
CA GLY A 130 20.71 6.39 -16.36
C GLY A 130 21.00 6.67 -14.88
N ASN A 131 20.15 6.22 -13.95
CA ASN A 131 20.41 6.36 -12.52
C ASN A 131 19.87 5.17 -11.70
N ILE A 132 20.69 4.13 -11.55
CA ILE A 132 20.35 2.90 -10.83
C ILE A 132 20.05 3.09 -9.34
N LYS A 133 20.41 4.25 -8.76
CA LYS A 133 20.11 4.59 -7.36
C LYS A 133 18.62 4.80 -7.12
N PHE A 134 17.85 5.09 -8.16
CA PHE A 134 16.40 5.23 -8.09
C PHE A 134 15.70 4.08 -8.80
N ALA A 135 14.50 3.77 -8.34
CA ALA A 135 13.62 2.78 -8.94
C ALA A 135 12.29 3.43 -9.32
N GLU A 136 11.75 2.99 -10.46
CA GLU A 136 10.35 3.20 -10.78
C GLU A 136 9.52 2.10 -10.09
N VAL A 137 8.48 2.52 -9.38
CA VAL A 137 7.58 1.66 -8.61
C VAL A 137 6.13 1.98 -8.92
N HIS A 138 5.26 1.01 -8.65
CA HIS A 138 3.83 1.23 -8.53
C HIS A 138 3.51 1.43 -7.06
N ARG A 139 3.27 2.68 -6.65
CA ARG A 139 2.92 3.05 -5.27
C ARG A 139 1.41 2.98 -5.05
N ILE A 140 1.03 2.42 -3.91
CA ILE A 140 -0.34 2.30 -3.44
C ILE A 140 -0.39 2.85 -2.03
N GLU A 141 -1.33 3.73 -1.74
CA GLU A 141 -1.60 4.21 -0.38
C GLU A 141 -3.02 3.79 -0.01
N ILE A 142 -3.15 3.03 1.06
CA ILE A 142 -4.46 2.59 1.56
C ILE A 142 -5.12 3.75 2.29
N ILE A 143 -6.25 4.22 1.80
CA ILE A 143 -7.02 5.29 2.44
C ILE A 143 -7.84 4.70 3.58
N ASN A 144 -8.70 3.74 3.24
CA ASN A 144 -9.52 2.99 4.17
C ASN A 144 -10.04 1.72 3.51
N TYR A 145 -10.75 0.90 4.28
CA TYR A 145 -11.46 -0.24 3.72
C TYR A 145 -12.79 -0.47 4.41
N THR A 146 -13.76 -0.96 3.64
CA THR A 146 -15.07 -1.34 4.17
C THR A 146 -15.25 -2.84 4.01
N LEU A 147 -15.58 -3.52 5.11
CA LEU A 147 -15.98 -4.92 5.07
C LEU A 147 -17.39 -5.02 4.48
N THR A 148 -17.55 -5.94 3.55
CA THR A 148 -18.78 -6.23 2.81
C THR A 148 -19.07 -7.73 2.89
N GLU A 149 -20.25 -8.15 2.45
CA GLU A 149 -20.60 -9.58 2.37
C GLU A 149 -19.67 -10.39 1.44
N GLN A 150 -19.06 -9.74 0.43
CA GLN A 150 -18.18 -10.41 -0.56
C GLN A 150 -16.69 -10.35 -0.20
N GLY A 151 -16.33 -9.75 0.95
CA GLY A 151 -14.96 -9.45 1.33
C GLY A 151 -14.79 -7.96 1.64
N TYR A 152 -13.75 -7.33 1.14
CA TYR A 152 -13.39 -5.94 1.41
C TYR A 152 -13.44 -5.11 0.13
N ASP A 153 -14.03 -3.92 0.25
CA ASP A 153 -13.85 -2.82 -0.71
C ASP A 153 -12.77 -1.90 -0.13
N ILE A 154 -11.56 -1.96 -0.71
CA ILE A 154 -10.39 -1.18 -0.26
C ILE A 154 -10.25 0.07 -1.13
N ASN A 155 -10.39 1.25 -0.53
CA ASN A 155 -10.17 2.53 -1.19
C ASN A 155 -8.69 2.91 -1.09
N LEU A 156 -8.09 3.26 -2.22
CA LEU A 156 -6.66 3.56 -2.29
C LEU A 156 -6.34 4.64 -3.32
N LYS A 157 -5.21 5.31 -3.10
CA LYS A 157 -4.53 6.10 -4.13
C LYS A 157 -3.51 5.22 -4.83
N SER A 158 -3.42 5.35 -6.15
CA SER A 158 -2.46 4.61 -6.96
C SER A 158 -1.66 5.54 -7.86
N TRP A 159 -0.34 5.44 -7.75
CA TRP A 159 0.62 6.00 -8.69
C TRP A 159 1.22 4.86 -9.48
N LYS A 160 0.93 4.81 -10.78
CA LYS A 160 1.50 3.76 -11.63
C LYS A 160 3.01 3.90 -11.73
N ASN A 161 3.53 5.11 -11.89
CA ASN A 161 4.93 5.38 -12.11
C ASN A 161 5.38 6.38 -11.04
N PHE A 162 5.92 5.87 -9.93
CA PHE A 162 6.44 6.66 -8.82
C PHE A 162 7.94 6.39 -8.66
N TYR A 163 8.71 7.40 -8.26
CA TYR A 163 10.16 7.28 -8.12
C TYR A 163 10.57 7.26 -6.65
N VAL A 164 11.41 6.29 -6.29
CA VAL A 164 11.89 6.07 -4.92
C VAL A 164 13.35 5.64 -4.94
N GLN A 165 13.99 5.71 -3.78
CA GLN A 165 15.32 5.10 -3.61
C GLN A 165 15.24 3.60 -3.94
N ASN A 166 16.18 3.12 -4.75
CA ASN A 166 16.20 1.72 -5.17
C ASN A 166 16.70 0.84 -4.02
N TRP A 167 15.79 0.32 -3.19
CA TRP A 167 16.12 -0.62 -2.11
C TRP A 167 16.64 -1.98 -2.61
N ARG A 168 16.52 -2.26 -3.91
CA ARG A 168 17.08 -3.45 -4.54
C ARG A 168 18.51 -3.22 -5.04
N ASP A 169 19.00 -1.99 -5.03
CA ASP A 169 20.39 -1.68 -5.29
C ASP A 169 21.21 -2.02 -4.04
N LYS A 170 21.78 -3.22 -4.03
CA LYS A 170 22.76 -3.64 -3.01
C LYS A 170 24.14 -3.27 -3.53
N THR A 171 24.45 -1.97 -3.50
CA THR A 171 25.82 -1.49 -3.63
C THR A 171 26.52 -1.56 -2.28
#